data_AF-A0A9P3MU49-F1
#
_entry.id   AF-A0A9P3MU49-F1
#
_cell.length_a   1.000
_cell.length_b   1.000
_cell.length_c   1.000
_cell.angle_alpha   90.00
_cell.angle_beta   90.00
_cell.angle_gamma   90.00
#
_symmetry.space_group_name_H-M   'P 1'
#
loop_
_entity.id
_entity.type
_entity.pdbx_description
1 polymer ?
#
loop_
_entity_poly.entity_id
_entity_poly.type
_entity_poly.pdbx_seq_one_letter_code
_entity_poly.pdbx_strand_id
1 'polypeptide(L)'
;MDRGSAAGDPFRFEISYDDLFPHIVYLNDLRHDPEKAKDGSVVAGESGLVSKWRMKDRMKTSSVAIVLCLNIGVDPPDVIKISPCARVECWIDPFSMQAQKALDTIGKNLQAQYERWQPKARYKVQLDPTVEEVKKLCLTCRRNAKAERVLFHYNGHGVPKPTSNGEIWVFNKRPDWALAAPSSPVSSPTAAGREAAAASATSAAAGMRDRILLAACGPEEILPQPPDLPADLFTACLTTPIKIALRWFCGRSLLRDTLDPEMIEKIPGRQSERKTALGELNWIFTAVTDTIAWNTLPAPLFQRLFRQDLLVASLFRNFLLAERVMRASGCTPVSYPRLPPRTSTTS
;
A
#
# COMPACT_ATOMS: atom_id res chain seq x y z
N MET A 1 49.49 -37.37 -93.65
CA MET A 1 48.90 -36.84 -94.89
C MET A 1 47.82 -35.84 -94.50
N ASP A 2 48.11 -34.58 -94.81
CA ASP A 2 47.24 -33.43 -95.04
C ASP A 2 45.99 -33.10 -94.19
N ARG A 3 46.08 -31.88 -93.63
CA ARG A 3 45.08 -30.80 -93.51
C ARG A 3 44.07 -30.80 -92.35
N GLY A 4 44.00 -29.65 -91.68
CA GLY A 4 42.76 -29.16 -91.07
C GLY A 4 42.95 -28.22 -89.89
N SER A 5 43.11 -26.92 -90.18
CA SER A 5 42.92 -25.83 -89.21
C SER A 5 41.49 -25.87 -88.65
N ALA A 6 41.34 -25.75 -87.33
CA ALA A 6 40.06 -25.42 -86.70
C ALA A 6 40.30 -24.37 -85.60
N ALA A 7 39.55 -23.28 -85.71
CA ALA A 7 39.66 -22.06 -84.95
C ALA A 7 39.43 -22.25 -83.45
N GLY A 8 40.08 -21.41 -82.64
CA GLY A 8 39.69 -21.20 -81.24
C GLY A 8 38.25 -20.73 -81.17
N ASP A 9 37.44 -21.45 -80.41
CA ASP A 9 36.00 -21.22 -80.26
C ASP A 9 35.76 -19.89 -79.51
N PRO A 10 35.04 -18.91 -80.10
CA PRO A 10 34.82 -17.59 -79.50
C PRO A 10 33.84 -17.59 -78.31
N PHE A 11 33.51 -18.77 -77.75
CA PHE A 11 32.51 -18.96 -76.70
C PHE A 11 33.05 -19.72 -75.47
N ARG A 12 34.35 -19.59 -75.14
CA ARG A 12 34.87 -20.12 -73.87
C ARG A 12 34.62 -19.14 -72.73
N PHE A 13 33.47 -19.28 -72.07
CA PHE A 13 33.17 -18.60 -70.81
C PHE A 13 33.85 -19.36 -69.65
N GLU A 14 34.76 -18.71 -68.92
CA GLU A 14 35.19 -19.19 -67.59
C GLU A 14 34.03 -18.97 -66.61
N ILE A 15 33.33 -20.05 -66.25
CA ILE A 15 32.32 -20.01 -65.19
C ILE A 15 33.07 -20.18 -63.87
N SER A 16 33.03 -19.16 -62.99
CA SER A 16 33.58 -19.26 -61.64
C SER A 16 32.84 -20.34 -60.85
N TYR A 17 33.53 -21.10 -59.99
CA TYR A 17 32.90 -22.13 -59.16
C TYR A 17 31.80 -21.56 -58.23
N ASP A 18 31.85 -20.27 -57.89
CA ASP A 18 30.82 -19.57 -57.11
C ASP A 18 29.52 -19.32 -57.92
N ASP A 19 29.57 -19.36 -59.25
CA ASP A 19 28.39 -19.24 -60.13
C ASP A 19 27.69 -20.60 -60.39
N LEU A 20 28.35 -21.71 -60.08
CA LEU A 20 27.84 -23.06 -60.32
C LEU A 20 26.98 -23.61 -59.18
N PHE A 21 27.05 -23.02 -57.98
CA PHE A 21 26.30 -23.46 -56.81
C PHE A 21 25.55 -22.30 -56.17
N PRO A 22 24.22 -22.19 -56.36
CA PRO A 22 23.45 -21.11 -55.74
C PRO A 22 23.53 -21.22 -54.21
N HIS A 23 23.97 -20.15 -53.54
CA HIS A 23 23.97 -20.03 -52.06
C HIS A 23 22.56 -19.95 -51.44
N ILE A 24 21.50 -20.06 -52.25
CA ILE A 24 20.12 -19.94 -51.81
C ILE A 24 19.65 -21.29 -51.27
N VAL A 25 19.57 -21.39 -49.95
CA VAL A 25 18.99 -22.56 -49.28
C VAL A 25 17.47 -22.38 -49.21
N TYR A 26 16.74 -23.23 -49.93
CA TYR A 26 15.29 -23.27 -49.88
C TYR A 26 14.82 -24.19 -48.74
N LEU A 27 13.63 -23.92 -48.20
CA LEU A 27 12.98 -24.73 -47.15
C LEU A 27 13.72 -24.80 -45.81
N ASN A 28 14.52 -23.78 -45.46
CA ASN A 28 15.22 -23.69 -44.17
C ASN A 28 14.55 -22.74 -43.15
N ASP A 29 13.31 -22.35 -43.42
CA ASP A 29 12.50 -21.54 -42.50
C ASP A 29 12.07 -22.36 -41.28
N LEU A 30 11.81 -21.68 -40.15
CA LEU A 30 11.31 -22.29 -38.90
C LEU A 30 10.05 -23.17 -39.07
N ARG A 31 9.26 -22.98 -40.12
CA ARG A 31 8.08 -23.82 -40.45
C ARG A 31 8.44 -25.20 -41.01
N HIS A 32 9.68 -25.39 -41.43
CA HIS A 32 10.22 -26.64 -41.96
C HIS A 32 11.08 -27.39 -40.93
N ASP A 33 11.18 -26.84 -39.72
CA ASP A 33 11.83 -27.48 -38.57
C ASP A 33 11.00 -28.71 -38.14
N PRO A 34 11.51 -29.94 -38.30
CA PRO A 34 10.78 -31.17 -38.01
C PRO A 34 10.47 -31.33 -36.51
N GLU A 35 11.16 -30.61 -35.62
CA GLU A 35 10.86 -30.61 -34.19
C GLU A 35 9.61 -29.77 -33.87
N LYS A 36 9.41 -28.65 -34.58
CA LYS A 36 8.23 -27.78 -34.43
C LYS A 36 7.01 -28.28 -35.21
N ALA A 37 7.21 -29.11 -36.23
CA ALA A 37 6.11 -29.76 -36.94
C ALA A 37 5.29 -30.70 -36.04
N LYS A 38 5.88 -31.21 -34.94
CA LYS A 38 5.14 -31.98 -33.91
C LYS A 38 4.22 -31.11 -33.05
N ASP A 39 4.52 -29.83 -32.90
CA ASP A 39 3.62 -28.83 -32.29
C ASP A 39 2.52 -28.36 -33.28
N GLY A 40 2.67 -28.69 -34.58
CA GLY A 40 1.75 -28.33 -35.66
C GLY A 40 0.64 -29.36 -35.95
N SER A 41 0.55 -30.45 -35.18
CA SER A 41 -0.64 -31.30 -35.20
C SER A 41 -1.80 -30.54 -34.56
N VAL A 42 -2.72 -30.10 -35.41
CA VAL A 42 -3.91 -29.33 -35.07
C VAL A 42 -4.95 -30.23 -34.39
N VAL A 43 -4.60 -30.77 -33.24
CA VAL A 43 -5.48 -30.92 -32.07
C VAL A 43 -4.62 -30.53 -30.87
N ALA A 44 -4.23 -29.25 -30.82
CA ALA A 44 -3.71 -28.66 -29.62
C ALA A 44 -4.87 -28.61 -28.59
N GLY A 45 -5.09 -29.72 -27.91
CA GLY A 45 -5.54 -29.65 -26.52
C GLY A 45 -4.49 -28.80 -25.84
N GLU A 46 -4.86 -27.53 -25.64
CA GLU A 46 -4.04 -26.47 -25.07
C GLU A 46 -3.00 -27.08 -24.11
N SER A 47 -1.70 -26.91 -24.39
CA SER A 47 -0.75 -26.76 -23.29
C SER A 47 -1.09 -25.42 -22.63
N GLY A 48 -2.30 -25.36 -22.07
CA GLY A 48 -3.01 -24.15 -21.75
C GLY A 48 -2.23 -23.52 -20.63
N LEU A 49 -1.40 -22.56 -20.98
CA LEU A 49 -0.88 -21.59 -20.05
C LEU A 49 -2.12 -20.92 -19.46
N VAL A 50 -2.63 -21.49 -18.37
CA VAL A 50 -3.76 -20.95 -17.64
C VAL A 50 -3.30 -19.59 -17.19
N SER A 51 -3.84 -18.54 -17.81
CA SER A 51 -3.53 -17.17 -17.47
C SER A 51 -3.80 -16.94 -15.98
N LYS A 52 -2.74 -16.73 -15.20
CA LYS A 52 -2.80 -16.39 -13.77
C LYS A 52 -2.91 -14.87 -13.54
N TRP A 53 -3.00 -14.06 -14.60
CA TRP A 53 -3.01 -12.59 -14.49
C TRP A 53 -4.40 -12.01 -14.20
N ARG A 54 -5.47 -12.75 -14.50
CA ARG A 54 -6.84 -12.26 -14.28
C ARG A 54 -7.13 -12.13 -12.80
N MET A 55 -7.40 -10.91 -12.36
CA MET A 55 -7.98 -10.68 -11.04
C MET A 55 -9.42 -11.18 -11.03
N LYS A 56 -9.68 -12.23 -10.25
CA LYS A 56 -11.02 -12.84 -10.16
C LYS A 56 -11.97 -12.01 -9.30
N ASP A 57 -11.47 -11.43 -8.20
CA ASP A 57 -12.29 -10.73 -7.20
C ASP A 57 -11.83 -9.29 -7.01
N ARG A 58 -12.53 -8.32 -7.63
CA ARG A 58 -12.33 -6.90 -7.33
C ARG A 58 -12.98 -6.58 -5.99
N MET A 59 -12.18 -6.13 -5.03
CA MET A 59 -12.67 -5.71 -3.72
C MET A 59 -12.84 -4.20 -3.65
N LYS A 60 -13.66 -3.77 -2.70
CA LYS A 60 -13.87 -2.37 -2.41
C LYS A 60 -13.99 -2.18 -0.92
N THR A 61 -13.32 -1.15 -0.41
CA THR A 61 -13.59 -0.62 0.93
C THR A 61 -14.72 0.38 0.84
N SER A 62 -15.84 0.10 1.52
CA SER A 62 -17.05 0.92 1.45
C SER A 62 -17.45 1.59 2.76
N SER A 63 -16.85 1.18 3.88
CA SER A 63 -17.03 1.86 5.16
C SER A 63 -15.68 2.07 5.85
N VAL A 64 -15.52 3.24 6.44
CA VAL A 64 -14.33 3.64 7.20
C VAL A 64 -14.79 4.07 8.59
N ALA A 65 -14.27 3.40 9.61
CA ALA A 65 -14.42 3.73 11.02
C ALA A 65 -13.14 4.41 11.50
N ILE A 66 -13.23 5.63 12.00
CA ILE A 66 -12.13 6.41 12.55
C ILE A 66 -12.38 6.55 14.05
N VAL A 67 -11.47 6.00 14.85
CA VAL A 67 -11.50 6.06 16.32
C VAL A 67 -10.27 6.84 16.77
N LEU A 68 -10.52 7.98 17.41
CA LEU A 68 -9.49 8.85 17.97
C LEU A 68 -9.60 8.81 19.50
N CYS A 69 -8.53 8.41 20.18
CA CYS A 69 -8.40 8.43 21.62
C CYS A 69 -7.21 9.32 22.00
N LEU A 70 -7.46 10.62 22.12
CA LEU A 70 -6.41 11.65 22.22
C LEU A 70 -6.37 12.37 23.56
N ASN A 71 -7.50 12.50 24.27
CA ASN A 71 -7.60 13.16 25.59
C ASN A 71 -6.74 14.44 25.69
N ILE A 72 -6.99 15.38 24.78
CA ILE A 72 -6.10 16.52 24.55
C ILE A 72 -5.85 17.30 25.84
N GLY A 73 -4.57 17.41 26.22
CA GLY A 73 -4.13 18.10 27.44
C GLY A 73 -3.81 17.18 28.61
N VAL A 74 -4.09 15.87 28.50
CA VAL A 74 -3.77 14.87 29.51
C VAL A 74 -2.89 13.78 28.88
N ASP A 75 -1.65 13.70 29.33
CA ASP A 75 -0.71 12.68 28.84
C ASP A 75 -0.93 11.34 29.57
N PRO A 76 -0.87 10.20 28.85
CA PRO A 76 -0.98 8.89 29.49
C PRO A 76 0.29 8.58 30.30
N PRO A 77 0.18 7.76 31.36
CA PRO A 77 1.25 7.59 32.37
C PRO A 77 2.53 6.92 31.84
N ASP A 78 2.44 6.26 30.69
CA ASP A 78 3.51 5.50 30.04
C ASP A 78 4.27 6.29 28.97
N VAL A 79 3.90 7.56 28.74
CA VAL A 79 4.54 8.44 27.77
C VAL A 79 5.16 9.65 28.47
N ILE A 80 6.49 9.69 28.49
CA ILE A 80 7.25 10.85 28.93
C ILE A 80 7.49 11.74 27.71
N LYS A 81 6.89 12.93 27.68
CA LYS A 81 7.13 13.92 26.63
C LYS A 81 8.35 14.78 26.97
N ILE A 82 9.33 14.79 26.08
CA ILE A 82 10.52 15.64 26.20
C ILE A 82 10.20 17.01 25.56
N SER A 83 10.58 18.12 26.16
CA SER A 83 10.37 19.45 25.54
C SER A 83 11.62 19.86 24.75
N PRO A 84 11.53 20.20 23.45
CA PRO A 84 10.34 20.20 22.60
C PRO A 84 9.96 18.81 22.05
N CYS A 85 8.65 18.55 21.85
CA CYS A 85 8.13 17.29 21.29
C CYS A 85 7.25 17.52 20.06
N ALA A 86 7.09 16.46 19.25
CA ALA A 86 6.05 16.38 18.23
C ALA A 86 4.65 16.52 18.87
N ARG A 87 3.85 17.48 18.41
CA ARG A 87 2.50 17.76 18.94
C ARG A 87 1.39 17.80 17.90
N VAL A 88 1.75 18.12 16.66
CA VAL A 88 0.78 18.30 15.58
C VAL A 88 0.11 16.96 15.27
N GLU A 89 -1.22 16.94 15.24
CA GLU A 89 -2.02 15.79 14.83
C GLU A 89 -2.93 16.15 13.66
N CYS A 90 -2.91 15.35 12.60
CA CYS A 90 -3.68 15.58 11.37
C CYS A 90 -3.50 17.01 10.82
N TRP A 91 -2.28 17.52 10.95
CA TRP A 91 -1.86 18.88 10.58
C TRP A 91 -2.50 20.02 11.38
N ILE A 92 -3.00 19.73 12.58
CA ILE A 92 -3.53 20.70 13.54
C ILE A 92 -2.67 20.68 14.80
N ASP A 93 -2.32 21.85 15.33
CA ASP A 93 -1.78 21.95 16.68
C ASP A 93 -2.94 21.85 17.69
N PRO A 94 -3.02 20.77 18.49
CA PRO A 94 -4.12 20.57 19.43
C PRO A 94 -4.17 21.64 20.54
N PHE A 95 -3.07 22.35 20.80
CA PHE A 95 -3.00 23.40 21.82
C PHE A 95 -3.28 24.80 21.28
N SER A 96 -3.45 24.95 19.96
CA SER A 96 -3.80 26.24 19.32
C SER A 96 -5.26 26.65 19.53
N MET A 97 -6.10 25.77 20.07
CA MET A 97 -7.52 26.02 20.33
C MET A 97 -8.01 25.20 21.53
N GLN A 98 -9.26 25.42 21.95
CA GLN A 98 -9.88 24.64 23.03
C GLN A 98 -9.88 23.13 22.69
N ALA A 99 -9.53 22.29 23.66
CA ALA A 99 -9.35 20.83 23.50
C ALA A 99 -10.48 20.14 22.72
N GLN A 100 -11.75 20.38 23.07
CA GLN A 100 -12.88 19.78 22.36
C GLN A 100 -12.94 20.20 20.89
N LYS A 101 -12.71 21.49 20.62
CA LYS A 101 -12.69 22.04 19.26
C LYS A 101 -11.51 21.51 18.46
N ALA A 102 -10.35 21.33 19.10
CA ALA A 102 -9.19 20.70 18.50
C ALA A 102 -9.51 19.26 18.08
N LEU A 103 -10.10 18.47 18.99
CA LEU A 103 -10.47 17.08 18.74
C LEU A 103 -11.46 16.94 17.57
N ASP A 104 -12.49 17.79 17.53
CA ASP A 104 -13.46 17.83 16.43
C ASP A 104 -12.79 18.19 15.09
N THR A 105 -11.82 19.12 15.12
CA THR A 105 -11.11 19.59 13.93
C THR A 105 -10.15 18.53 13.41
N ILE A 106 -9.43 17.83 14.30
CA ILE A 106 -8.57 16.69 13.98
C ILE A 106 -9.39 15.58 13.33
N GLY A 107 -10.54 15.23 13.93
CA GLY A 107 -11.46 14.23 13.37
C GLY A 107 -11.95 14.55 11.97
N LYS A 108 -12.40 15.80 11.74
CA LYS A 108 -12.82 16.28 10.42
C LYS A 108 -11.68 16.27 9.40
N ASN A 109 -10.49 16.72 9.81
CA ASN A 109 -9.33 16.71 8.93
C ASN A 109 -8.93 15.29 8.54
N LEU A 110 -8.88 14.36 9.49
CA LEU A 110 -8.53 12.96 9.20
C LEU A 110 -9.54 12.31 8.25
N GLN A 111 -10.83 12.56 8.48
CA GLN A 111 -11.88 12.12 7.55
C GLN A 111 -11.64 12.67 6.14
N ALA A 112 -11.42 13.98 6.01
CA ALA A 112 -11.15 14.62 4.72
C ALA A 112 -9.87 14.09 4.04
N GLN A 113 -8.85 13.71 4.82
CA GLN A 113 -7.64 13.09 4.28
C GLN A 113 -7.93 11.71 3.68
N TYR A 114 -8.73 10.87 4.34
CA TYR A 114 -9.13 9.56 3.79
C TYR A 114 -10.10 9.68 2.62
N GLU A 115 -11.03 10.65 2.66
CA GLU A 115 -11.99 10.91 1.57
C GLU A 115 -11.29 11.20 0.24
N ARG A 116 -10.10 11.80 0.25
CA ARG A 116 -9.28 12.00 -0.96
C ARG A 116 -8.90 10.68 -1.64
N TRP A 117 -8.69 9.62 -0.87
CA TRP A 117 -8.30 8.30 -1.37
C TRP A 117 -9.50 7.42 -1.73
N GLN A 118 -10.61 7.56 -0.99
CA GLN A 118 -11.85 6.84 -1.25
C GLN A 118 -13.08 7.71 -0.99
N PRO A 119 -13.49 8.56 -1.95
CA PRO A 119 -14.58 9.54 -1.73
C PRO A 119 -15.97 8.90 -1.64
N LYS A 120 -16.15 7.67 -2.15
CA LYS A 120 -17.45 6.98 -2.18
C LYS A 120 -17.71 6.08 -0.97
N ALA A 121 -16.79 6.03 0.00
CA ALA A 121 -17.01 5.26 1.23
C ALA A 121 -17.84 6.04 2.24
N ARG A 122 -18.45 5.31 3.18
CA ARG A 122 -19.17 5.87 4.33
C ARG A 122 -18.22 6.02 5.50
N TYR A 123 -17.99 7.26 5.90
CA TYR A 123 -17.11 7.63 7.01
C TYR A 123 -17.91 7.77 8.31
N LYS A 124 -17.32 7.27 9.40
CA LYS A 124 -17.83 7.44 10.76
C LYS A 124 -16.67 7.72 11.69
N VAL A 125 -16.71 8.87 12.34
CA VAL A 125 -15.70 9.32 13.30
C VAL A 125 -16.27 9.15 14.71
N GLN A 126 -15.46 8.59 15.61
CA GLN A 126 -15.70 8.56 17.05
C GLN A 126 -14.51 9.20 17.77
N LEU A 127 -14.81 10.17 18.62
CA LEU A 127 -13.85 11.02 19.31
C LEU A 127 -13.91 10.69 20.80
N ASP A 128 -12.78 10.30 21.37
CA ASP A 128 -12.64 9.79 22.74
C ASP A 128 -13.78 8.83 23.17
N PRO A 129 -14.06 7.76 22.39
CA PRO A 129 -15.22 6.93 22.63
C PRO A 129 -15.06 5.94 23.78
N THR A 130 -16.20 5.42 24.21
CA THR A 130 -16.36 4.26 25.09
C THR A 130 -16.30 2.92 24.35
N VAL A 131 -16.09 1.83 25.10
CA VAL A 131 -16.11 0.46 24.58
C VAL A 131 -17.41 0.16 23.84
N GLU A 132 -18.55 0.58 24.40
CA GLU A 132 -19.88 0.38 23.82
C GLU A 132 -20.05 1.14 22.51
N GLU A 133 -19.50 2.36 22.41
CA GLU A 133 -19.56 3.18 21.20
C GLU A 133 -18.70 2.60 20.09
N VAL A 134 -17.50 2.11 20.40
CA VAL A 134 -16.63 1.40 19.44
C VAL A 134 -17.30 0.11 18.98
N LYS A 135 -17.90 -0.67 19.89
CA LYS A 135 -18.64 -1.89 19.55
C LYS A 135 -19.82 -1.59 18.61
N LYS A 136 -20.62 -0.57 18.93
CA LYS A 136 -21.74 -0.12 18.09
C LYS A 136 -21.26 0.38 16.72
N LEU A 137 -20.15 1.10 16.67
CA LEU A 137 -19.51 1.58 15.44
C LEU A 137 -19.16 0.40 14.52
N CYS A 138 -18.37 -0.56 15.03
CA CYS A 138 -17.92 -1.74 14.28
C CYS A 138 -19.09 -2.57 13.74
N LEU A 139 -20.10 -2.83 14.57
CA LEU A 139 -21.30 -3.58 14.16
C LEU A 139 -22.06 -2.84 13.05
N THR A 140 -22.16 -1.51 13.14
CA THR A 140 -22.86 -0.72 12.13
C THR A 140 -22.09 -0.67 10.81
N CYS A 141 -20.77 -0.49 10.86
CA CYS A 141 -19.91 -0.50 9.67
C CYS A 141 -19.99 -1.83 8.93
N ARG A 142 -19.95 -2.97 9.65
CA ARG A 142 -20.16 -4.28 9.03
C ARG A 142 -21.51 -4.43 8.38
N ARG A 143 -22.59 -4.12 9.12
CA ARG A 143 -23.96 -4.27 8.63
C ARG A 143 -24.15 -3.53 7.31
N ASN A 144 -23.55 -2.35 7.19
CA ASN A 144 -23.63 -1.53 5.99
C ASN A 144 -22.74 -2.03 4.85
N ALA A 145 -21.52 -2.49 5.14
CA ALA A 145 -20.58 -2.95 4.13
C ALA A 145 -20.92 -4.34 3.56
N LYS A 146 -21.73 -5.15 4.26
CA LYS A 146 -22.04 -6.53 3.86
C LYS A 146 -20.73 -7.33 3.66
N ALA A 147 -20.44 -7.74 2.42
CA ALA A 147 -19.23 -8.45 2.01
C ALA A 147 -18.07 -7.53 1.59
N GLU A 148 -18.29 -6.22 1.48
CA GLU A 148 -17.23 -5.26 1.19
C GLU A 148 -16.30 -5.07 2.40
N ARG A 149 -15.11 -4.50 2.15
CA ARG A 149 -14.10 -4.27 3.18
C ARG A 149 -14.50 -3.07 4.05
N VAL A 150 -14.18 -3.18 5.34
CA VAL A 150 -14.30 -2.09 6.32
C VAL A 150 -12.89 -1.71 6.75
N LEU A 151 -12.55 -0.42 6.68
CA LEU A 151 -11.33 0.12 7.27
C LEU A 151 -11.63 0.54 8.71
N PHE A 152 -10.76 0.13 9.64
CA PHE A 152 -10.77 0.57 11.02
C PHE A 152 -9.46 1.30 11.31
N HIS A 153 -9.54 2.59 11.55
CA HIS A 153 -8.43 3.45 11.95
C HIS A 153 -8.53 3.70 13.45
N TYR A 154 -7.43 3.46 14.17
CA TYR A 154 -7.34 3.71 15.60
C TYR A 154 -6.08 4.54 15.88
N ASN A 155 -6.26 5.67 16.55
CA ASN A 155 -5.19 6.50 17.08
C ASN A 155 -5.34 6.54 18.61
N GLY A 156 -4.33 6.06 19.33
CA GLY A 156 -4.33 5.92 20.78
C GLY A 156 -3.27 6.78 21.49
N HIS A 157 -2.91 7.96 20.98
CA HIS A 157 -1.87 8.79 21.62
C HIS A 157 -2.25 9.34 23.00
N GLY A 158 -3.54 9.44 23.33
CA GLY A 158 -4.05 9.90 24.62
C GLY A 158 -4.36 8.80 25.63
N VAL A 159 -3.98 7.56 25.32
CA VAL A 159 -4.24 6.39 26.16
C VAL A 159 -2.96 5.55 26.30
N PRO A 160 -2.89 4.63 27.27
CA PRO A 160 -1.71 3.78 27.44
C PRO A 160 -1.43 2.91 26.21
N LYS A 161 -0.19 2.42 26.11
CA LYS A 161 0.23 1.43 25.10
C LYS A 161 -0.62 0.15 25.15
N PRO A 162 -0.87 -0.47 23.98
CA PRO A 162 -1.51 -1.79 23.92
C PRO A 162 -0.81 -2.83 24.79
N THR A 163 -1.58 -3.74 25.38
CA THR A 163 -1.05 -4.79 26.27
C THR A 163 -0.55 -5.99 25.47
N SER A 164 0.31 -6.82 26.08
CA SER A 164 0.75 -8.11 25.51
C SER A 164 -0.40 -9.10 25.27
N ASN A 165 -1.55 -8.87 25.90
CA ASN A 165 -2.78 -9.66 25.70
C ASN A 165 -3.52 -9.28 24.41
N GLY A 166 -3.04 -8.28 23.67
CA GLY A 166 -3.66 -7.81 22.43
C GLY A 166 -4.84 -6.88 22.66
N GLU A 167 -4.85 -6.13 23.77
CA GLU A 167 -5.91 -5.18 24.10
C GLU A 167 -5.57 -3.77 23.61
N ILE A 168 -6.60 -3.00 23.26
CA ILE A 168 -6.47 -1.58 22.94
C ILE A 168 -7.22 -0.77 24.00
N TRP A 169 -6.80 0.48 24.21
CA TRP A 169 -7.37 1.32 25.24
C TRP A 169 -8.39 2.31 24.67
N VAL A 170 -9.47 2.53 25.40
CA VAL A 170 -10.49 3.55 25.10
C VAL A 170 -10.92 4.21 26.40
N PHE A 171 -11.85 5.16 26.37
CA PHE A 171 -12.29 5.86 27.58
C PHE A 171 -13.50 5.19 28.22
N ASN A 172 -13.74 5.50 29.49
CA ASN A 172 -15.01 5.23 30.15
C ASN A 172 -15.95 6.45 30.02
N LYS A 173 -17.17 6.37 30.57
CA LYS A 173 -18.12 7.49 30.63
C LYS A 173 -17.64 8.68 31.49
N ARG A 174 -16.62 8.46 32.32
CA ARG A 174 -15.81 9.49 32.97
C ARG A 174 -14.46 9.53 32.24
N PRO A 175 -13.72 10.64 32.23
CA PRO A 175 -12.41 10.77 31.56
C PRO A 175 -11.30 9.94 32.24
N ASP A 176 -11.64 8.77 32.75
CA ASP A 176 -10.76 7.70 33.17
C ASP A 176 -10.67 6.68 32.02
N TRP A 177 -9.50 6.08 31.78
CA TRP A 177 -9.30 5.07 30.74
C TRP A 177 -9.92 3.72 31.12
N ALA A 178 -10.37 2.95 30.13
CA ALA A 178 -10.93 1.61 30.30
C ALA A 178 -10.35 0.63 29.26
N LEU A 179 -10.17 -0.62 29.68
CA LEU A 179 -9.72 -1.72 28.80
C LEU A 179 -10.79 -2.01 27.75
N ALA A 180 -10.43 -1.98 26.47
CA ALA A 180 -11.21 -2.59 25.41
C ALA A 180 -10.47 -3.82 24.87
N ALA A 181 -10.98 -5.01 25.18
CA ALA A 181 -10.62 -6.18 24.39
C ALA A 181 -11.15 -5.96 22.96
N PRO A 182 -10.34 -6.04 21.90
CA PRO A 182 -10.87 -6.11 20.55
C PRO A 182 -11.65 -7.42 20.46
N SER A 183 -12.97 -7.34 20.66
CA SER A 183 -13.84 -8.47 20.37
C SER A 183 -13.62 -8.81 18.90
N SER A 184 -13.06 -10.01 18.67
CA SER A 184 -12.86 -10.72 17.40
C SER A 184 -13.30 -9.95 16.15
N PRO A 185 -12.43 -9.75 15.14
CA PRO A 185 -12.80 -8.99 13.94
C PRO A 185 -14.00 -9.65 13.28
N VAL A 186 -15.13 -8.96 13.41
CA VAL A 186 -16.36 -9.04 12.65
C VAL A 186 -16.28 -10.06 11.52
N SER A 187 -16.63 -11.29 11.85
CA SER A 187 -16.79 -12.40 10.93
C SER A 187 -18.19 -12.37 10.31
N SER A 188 -18.26 -12.68 9.02
CA SER A 188 -19.46 -13.20 8.36
C SER A 188 -18.99 -14.25 7.34
N PRO A 189 -19.78 -15.27 6.97
CA PRO A 189 -21.07 -15.73 7.51
C PRO A 189 -21.03 -17.20 7.99
N THR A 190 -21.94 -17.60 8.86
CA THR A 190 -22.60 -18.91 8.72
C THR A 190 -23.96 -18.87 9.40
N ALA A 191 -24.98 -19.21 8.61
CA ALA A 191 -26.35 -19.39 9.05
C ALA A 191 -26.46 -20.65 9.93
N ALA A 192 -27.47 -20.60 10.80
CA ALA A 192 -28.16 -21.64 11.55
C ALA A 192 -27.74 -23.11 11.36
N GLY A 193 -27.62 -23.82 12.48
CA GLY A 193 -27.72 -25.28 12.55
C GLY A 193 -26.67 -25.89 13.46
N ARG A 194 -27.09 -26.37 14.63
CA ARG A 194 -26.28 -27.22 15.51
C ARG A 194 -25.84 -28.46 14.74
N GLU A 195 -24.53 -28.70 14.61
CA GLU A 195 -23.80 -29.95 14.86
C GLU A 195 -22.39 -29.98 14.24
N ALA A 196 -21.46 -30.62 14.96
CA ALA A 196 -20.15 -31.13 14.57
C ALA A 196 -18.95 -30.15 14.38
N ALA A 197 -18.09 -30.14 15.41
CA ALA A 197 -16.92 -29.31 15.64
C ALA A 197 -15.67 -29.56 14.76
N ALA A 198 -15.79 -30.22 13.60
CA ALA A 198 -14.63 -30.55 12.75
C ALA A 198 -14.34 -29.51 11.63
N ALA A 199 -15.31 -28.67 11.26
CA ALA A 199 -15.17 -27.68 10.17
C ALA A 199 -14.62 -26.30 10.61
N SER A 200 -14.49 -26.05 11.91
CA SER A 200 -14.16 -24.72 12.47
C SER A 200 -12.68 -24.34 12.35
N ALA A 201 -11.76 -25.29 12.19
CA ALA A 201 -10.33 -24.98 12.05
C ALA A 201 -10.01 -24.40 10.66
N THR A 202 -10.72 -24.85 9.62
CA THR A 202 -10.54 -24.43 8.23
C THR A 202 -11.14 -23.05 7.96
N SER A 203 -12.27 -22.70 8.61
CA SER A 203 -12.93 -21.40 8.46
C SER A 203 -12.22 -20.27 9.22
N ALA A 204 -11.62 -20.55 10.39
CA ALA A 204 -10.79 -19.59 11.12
C ALA A 204 -9.52 -19.22 10.33
N ALA A 205 -8.89 -20.21 9.68
CA ALA A 205 -7.75 -19.99 8.79
C ALA A 205 -8.13 -19.19 7.53
N ALA A 206 -9.32 -19.44 6.97
CA ALA A 206 -9.86 -18.66 5.84
C ALA A 206 -10.19 -17.20 6.22
N GLY A 207 -10.74 -16.96 7.42
CA GLY A 207 -11.04 -15.62 7.93
C GLY A 207 -9.79 -14.78 8.25
N MET A 208 -8.68 -15.41 8.64
CA MET A 208 -7.40 -14.74 8.83
C MET A 208 -6.75 -14.33 7.50
N ARG A 209 -7.03 -15.07 6.42
CA ARG A 209 -6.42 -14.80 5.11
C ARG A 209 -6.84 -13.48 4.52
N ASP A 210 -7.99 -12.89 4.85
CA ASP A 210 -8.48 -11.63 4.25
C ASP A 210 -8.25 -10.38 5.13
N ARG A 211 -7.63 -10.55 6.30
CA ARG A 211 -7.30 -9.43 7.19
C ARG A 211 -6.04 -8.71 6.70
N ILE A 212 -6.08 -7.39 6.79
CA ILE A 212 -4.96 -6.51 6.49
C ILE A 212 -4.75 -5.63 7.71
N LEU A 213 -3.52 -5.59 8.22
CA LEU A 213 -3.15 -4.77 9.38
C LEU A 213 -1.95 -3.90 9.00
N LEU A 214 -1.97 -2.65 9.43
CA LEU A 214 -0.86 -1.71 9.30
C LEU A 214 -0.64 -1.10 10.69
N ALA A 215 0.52 -1.34 11.27
CA ALA A 215 0.92 -0.87 12.60
C ALA A 215 2.14 0.04 12.48
N ALA A 216 2.17 1.07 13.33
CA ALA A 216 3.14 2.14 13.25
C ALA A 216 4.55 1.75 13.73
N CYS A 217 4.65 0.83 14.68
CA CYS A 217 5.91 0.43 15.30
C CYS A 217 5.90 -1.07 15.69
N GLY A 218 7.08 -1.60 15.99
CA GLY A 218 7.25 -2.92 16.58
C GLY A 218 6.78 -2.99 18.04
N PRO A 219 6.67 -4.20 18.63
CA PRO A 219 6.10 -4.41 19.97
C PRO A 219 6.86 -3.70 21.09
N GLU A 220 8.18 -3.55 20.96
CA GLU A 220 9.06 -2.95 21.97
C GLU A 220 9.50 -1.52 21.59
N GLU A 221 9.00 -0.99 20.48
CA GLU A 221 9.39 0.32 19.97
C GLU A 221 8.44 1.42 20.47
N ILE A 222 8.97 2.64 20.60
CA ILE A 222 8.19 3.82 20.99
C ILE A 222 8.14 4.77 19.80
N LEU A 223 6.96 5.29 19.48
CA LEU A 223 6.78 6.23 18.39
C LEU A 223 7.73 7.43 18.50
N PRO A 224 8.30 7.89 17.38
CA PRO A 224 9.30 8.93 17.40
C PRO A 224 8.60 10.28 17.70
N GLN A 225 9.20 11.10 18.56
CA GLN A 225 8.69 12.42 18.92
C GLN A 225 9.58 13.60 18.46
N PRO A 226 10.15 13.62 17.24
CA PRO A 226 10.98 14.74 16.81
C PRO A 226 10.11 16.00 16.64
N PRO A 227 10.54 17.17 17.16
CA PRO A 227 9.72 18.38 17.20
C PRO A 227 9.31 18.90 15.81
N ASP A 228 10.11 18.57 14.78
CA ASP A 228 9.88 19.03 13.40
C ASP A 228 8.80 18.23 12.64
N LEU A 229 8.42 17.05 13.16
CA LEU A 229 7.44 16.17 12.54
C LEU A 229 6.15 16.11 13.37
N PRO A 230 5.01 15.74 12.75
CA PRO A 230 3.77 15.55 13.49
C PRO A 230 3.85 14.35 14.45
N ALA A 231 3.06 14.40 15.53
CA ALA A 231 2.90 13.29 16.46
C ALA A 231 2.27 12.08 15.76
N ASP A 232 1.34 12.31 14.84
CA ASP A 232 0.70 11.28 14.02
C ASP A 232 1.49 10.94 12.75
N LEU A 233 2.82 10.83 12.85
CA LEU A 233 3.73 10.59 11.71
C LEU A 233 3.30 9.42 10.82
N PHE A 234 2.91 8.29 11.42
CA PHE A 234 2.45 7.13 10.66
C PHE A 234 1.18 7.42 9.85
N THR A 235 0.19 8.03 10.49
CA THR A 235 -1.06 8.44 9.85
C THR A 235 -0.77 9.45 8.74
N ALA A 236 0.07 10.47 9.02
CA ALA A 236 0.48 11.47 8.04
C ALA A 236 1.17 10.86 6.81
N CYS A 237 2.01 9.83 7.00
CA CYS A 237 2.58 9.03 5.90
C CYS A 237 1.50 8.32 5.08
N LEU A 238 0.52 7.68 5.75
CA LEU A 238 -0.53 6.92 5.08
C LEU A 238 -1.57 7.77 4.36
N THR A 239 -1.89 8.96 4.88
CA THR A 239 -3.02 9.77 4.39
C THR A 239 -2.57 11.02 3.62
N THR A 240 -1.37 11.53 3.90
CA THR A 240 -0.81 12.76 3.29
C THR A 240 0.67 12.60 2.90
N PRO A 241 1.00 11.60 2.05
CA PRO A 241 2.37 11.17 1.78
C PRO A 241 3.26 12.28 1.21
N ILE A 242 2.76 13.07 0.26
CA ILE A 242 3.55 14.14 -0.40
C ILE A 242 3.97 15.21 0.61
N LYS A 243 3.04 15.62 1.47
CA LYS A 243 3.27 16.66 2.46
C LYS A 243 4.34 16.24 3.48
N ILE A 244 4.25 15.02 3.99
CA ILE A 244 5.24 14.51 4.94
C ILE A 244 6.57 14.16 4.28
N ALA A 245 6.57 13.65 3.04
CA ALA A 245 7.79 13.36 2.29
C ALA A 245 8.63 14.64 2.08
N LEU A 246 7.97 15.74 1.70
CA LEU A 246 8.63 17.03 1.51
C LEU A 246 9.13 17.61 2.84
N ARG A 247 8.32 17.61 3.90
CA ARG A 247 8.76 18.09 5.22
C ARG A 247 9.96 17.29 5.74
N TRP A 248 9.91 15.96 5.63
CA TRP A 248 10.99 15.07 6.04
C TRP A 248 12.25 15.25 5.20
N PHE A 249 12.11 15.48 3.89
CA PHE A 249 13.23 15.75 2.98
C PHE A 249 13.89 17.11 3.28
N CYS A 250 13.12 18.18 3.46
CA CYS A 250 13.66 19.51 3.78
C CYS A 250 14.45 19.48 5.10
N GLY A 251 13.95 18.80 6.14
CA GLY A 251 14.65 18.70 7.43
C GLY A 251 15.97 17.94 7.41
N ARG A 252 16.22 17.10 6.39
CA ARG A 252 17.44 16.26 6.27
C ARG A 252 18.36 16.64 5.12
N SER A 253 17.91 17.50 4.22
CA SER A 253 18.69 17.93 3.06
C SER A 253 19.44 19.22 3.35
N LEU A 254 20.37 19.58 2.45
CA LEU A 254 21.10 20.85 2.49
C LEU A 254 20.18 22.09 2.36
N LEU A 255 18.88 21.87 2.09
CA LEU A 255 17.87 22.90 1.89
C LEU A 255 17.14 23.30 3.19
N ARG A 256 17.55 22.75 4.35
CA ARG A 256 16.92 23.00 5.65
C ARG A 256 16.74 24.49 5.96
N ASP A 257 17.74 25.29 5.61
CA ASP A 257 17.76 26.73 5.92
C ASP A 257 17.20 27.59 4.77
N THR A 258 16.87 26.98 3.62
CA THR A 258 16.44 27.69 2.40
C THR A 258 14.95 27.55 2.10
N LEU A 259 14.33 26.46 2.56
CA LEU A 259 12.93 26.15 2.28
C LEU A 259 12.09 26.26 3.55
N ASP A 260 11.27 27.31 3.64
CA ASP A 260 10.31 27.47 4.72
C ASP A 260 9.25 26.35 4.70
N PRO A 261 8.92 25.74 5.86
CA PRO A 261 7.87 24.72 5.95
C PRO A 261 6.50 25.19 5.44
N GLU A 262 6.23 26.50 5.45
CA GLU A 262 5.02 27.09 4.90
C GLU A 262 4.91 26.99 3.39
N MET A 263 6.03 26.97 2.66
CA MET A 263 6.01 26.86 1.19
C MET A 263 5.45 25.51 0.75
N ILE A 264 5.65 24.46 1.56
CA ILE A 264 5.11 23.12 1.32
C ILE A 264 3.57 23.13 1.36
N GLU A 265 2.98 23.97 2.21
CA GLU A 265 1.51 24.14 2.27
C GLU A 265 0.96 24.88 1.05
N LYS A 266 1.78 25.73 0.43
CA LYS A 266 1.40 26.66 -0.65
C LYS A 266 1.76 26.13 -2.05
N ILE A 267 2.07 24.84 -2.20
CA ILE A 267 2.39 24.24 -3.50
C ILE A 267 1.18 24.38 -4.42
N PRO A 268 1.33 24.97 -5.62
CA PRO A 268 0.22 25.25 -6.50
C PRO A 268 -0.37 23.95 -7.09
N GLY A 269 -1.70 23.95 -7.20
CA GLY A 269 -2.46 22.92 -7.92
C GLY A 269 -3.16 21.90 -7.04
N ARG A 270 -3.57 20.79 -7.66
CA ARG A 270 -4.35 19.72 -7.02
C ARG A 270 -3.73 18.36 -7.32
N GLN A 271 -3.81 17.44 -6.36
CA GLN A 271 -3.25 16.08 -6.49
C GLN A 271 -3.88 15.26 -7.63
N SER A 272 -5.10 15.61 -8.05
CA SER A 272 -5.80 15.01 -9.20
C SER A 272 -5.32 15.53 -10.55
N GLU A 273 -4.67 16.70 -10.59
CA GLU A 273 -4.33 17.42 -11.82
C GLU A 273 -2.84 17.26 -12.15
N ARG A 274 -2.52 16.27 -12.99
CA ARG A 274 -1.13 15.92 -13.37
C ARG A 274 -0.32 17.03 -14.03
N LYS A 275 -0.94 18.13 -14.48
CA LYS A 275 -0.24 19.28 -15.09
C LYS A 275 0.21 20.32 -14.06
N THR A 276 -0.19 20.15 -12.79
CA THR A 276 0.18 21.05 -11.71
C THR A 276 1.36 20.47 -10.94
N ALA A 277 2.20 21.33 -10.33
CA ALA A 277 3.36 20.88 -9.57
C ALA A 277 3.00 19.85 -8.49
N LEU A 278 1.91 20.07 -7.76
CA LEU A 278 1.43 19.12 -6.74
C LEU A 278 0.97 17.79 -7.37
N GLY A 279 0.29 17.83 -8.51
CA GLY A 279 -0.18 16.64 -9.20
C GLY A 279 0.94 15.83 -9.85
N GLU A 280 1.97 16.49 -10.38
CA GLU A 280 3.18 15.84 -10.89
C GLU A 280 3.93 15.11 -9.78
N LEU A 281 4.18 15.78 -8.64
CA LEU A 281 4.82 15.14 -7.49
C LEU A 281 4.03 13.92 -7.00
N ASN A 282 2.70 14.04 -6.93
CA ASN A 282 1.84 12.91 -6.55
C ASN A 282 1.91 11.75 -7.56
N TRP A 283 2.00 12.06 -8.85
CA TRP A 283 2.10 11.05 -9.89
C TRP A 283 3.46 10.34 -9.87
N ILE A 284 4.56 11.09 -9.72
CA ILE A 284 5.91 10.55 -9.55
C ILE A 284 5.97 9.65 -8.32
N PHE A 285 5.46 10.11 -7.18
CA PHE A 285 5.39 9.32 -5.96
C PHE A 285 4.63 8.00 -6.16
N THR A 286 3.48 8.06 -6.84
CA THR A 286 2.69 6.86 -7.16
C THR A 286 3.48 5.90 -8.05
N ALA A 287 4.15 6.40 -9.08
CA ALA A 287 4.96 5.57 -9.98
C ALA A 287 6.13 4.90 -9.25
N VAL A 288 6.91 5.67 -8.49
CA VAL A 288 8.06 5.17 -7.72
C VAL A 288 7.63 4.10 -6.71
N THR A 289 6.59 4.35 -5.92
CA THR A 289 6.12 3.39 -4.91
C THR A 289 5.52 2.13 -5.53
N ASP A 290 4.82 2.24 -6.67
CA ASP A 290 4.28 1.08 -7.39
C ASP A 290 5.39 0.23 -8.03
N THR A 291 6.44 0.87 -8.58
CA THR A 291 7.64 0.19 -9.11
C THR A 291 8.40 -0.54 -8.00
N ILE A 292 8.60 0.10 -6.85
CA ILE A 292 9.25 -0.55 -5.69
C ILE A 292 8.45 -1.79 -5.28
N ALA A 293 7.13 -1.67 -5.16
CA ALA A 293 6.27 -2.80 -4.79
C ALA A 293 6.32 -3.93 -5.82
N TRP A 294 6.30 -3.62 -7.12
CA TRP A 294 6.34 -4.63 -8.18
C TRP A 294 7.66 -5.42 -8.17
N ASN A 295 8.78 -4.75 -7.94
CA ASN A 295 10.11 -5.38 -7.96
C ASN A 295 10.44 -6.13 -6.66
N THR A 296 9.78 -5.81 -5.54
CA THR A 296 10.07 -6.40 -4.23
C THR A 296 9.10 -7.51 -3.84
N LEU A 297 7.85 -7.46 -4.29
CA LEU A 297 6.80 -8.37 -3.84
C LEU A 297 6.56 -9.51 -4.83
N PRO A 298 6.27 -10.73 -4.34
CA PRO A 298 5.77 -11.81 -5.19
C PRO A 298 4.48 -11.39 -5.90
N ALA A 299 4.33 -11.79 -7.17
CA ALA A 299 3.18 -11.41 -8.00
C ALA A 299 1.80 -11.61 -7.32
N PRO A 300 1.51 -12.73 -6.61
CA PRO A 300 0.22 -12.90 -5.94
C PRO A 300 -0.03 -11.88 -4.83
N LEU A 301 1.02 -11.53 -4.08
CA LEU A 301 0.93 -10.55 -2.98
C LEU A 301 0.77 -9.13 -3.54
N PHE A 302 1.52 -8.80 -4.59
CA PHE A 302 1.39 -7.51 -5.28
C PHE A 302 -0.03 -7.32 -5.83
N GLN A 303 -0.57 -8.30 -6.57
CA GLN A 303 -1.92 -8.22 -7.13
C GLN A 303 -2.96 -8.01 -6.02
N ARG A 304 -2.81 -8.74 -4.91
CA ARG A 304 -3.71 -8.61 -3.76
C ARG A 304 -3.66 -7.22 -3.12
N LEU A 305 -2.47 -6.67 -2.84
CA LEU A 305 -2.36 -5.43 -2.06
C LEU A 305 -2.41 -4.16 -2.92
N PHE A 306 -1.89 -4.20 -4.15
CA PHE A 306 -1.72 -3.01 -5.00
C PHE A 306 -2.72 -2.92 -6.17
N ARG A 307 -3.54 -3.96 -6.41
CA ARG A 307 -4.50 -4.00 -7.53
C ARG A 307 -5.94 -4.32 -7.13
N GLN A 308 -6.16 -5.03 -6.01
CA GLN A 308 -7.49 -5.57 -5.67
C GLN A 308 -8.50 -4.51 -5.19
N ASP A 309 -8.04 -3.58 -4.36
CA ASP A 309 -8.83 -2.48 -3.78
C ASP A 309 -8.03 -1.18 -3.89
N LEU A 310 -8.67 -0.12 -4.38
CA LEU A 310 -8.05 1.18 -4.57
C LEU A 310 -7.51 1.78 -3.27
N LEU A 311 -8.27 1.67 -2.17
CA LEU A 311 -7.87 2.26 -0.90
C LEU A 311 -6.70 1.49 -0.27
N VAL A 312 -6.77 0.15 -0.30
CA VAL A 312 -5.69 -0.71 0.18
C VAL A 312 -4.41 -0.45 -0.62
N ALA A 313 -4.52 -0.35 -1.94
CA ALA A 313 -3.37 -0.06 -2.80
C ALA A 313 -2.72 1.29 -2.46
N SER A 314 -3.54 2.34 -2.24
CA SER A 314 -3.02 3.64 -1.81
C SER A 314 -2.35 3.56 -0.44
N LEU A 315 -2.96 2.88 0.53
CA LEU A 315 -2.39 2.69 1.86
C LEU A 315 -1.05 1.94 1.80
N PHE A 316 -0.92 0.88 1.00
CA PHE A 316 0.34 0.15 0.89
C PHE A 316 1.43 0.92 0.14
N ARG A 317 1.09 1.70 -0.91
CA ARG A 317 2.03 2.64 -1.53
C ARG A 317 2.57 3.64 -0.50
N ASN A 318 1.66 4.20 0.29
CA ASN A 318 1.98 5.19 1.31
C ASN A 318 2.72 4.56 2.51
N PHE A 319 2.45 3.29 2.82
CA PHE A 319 3.19 2.51 3.82
C PHE A 319 4.66 2.34 3.43
N LEU A 320 4.98 2.26 2.13
CA LEU A 320 6.38 2.20 1.70
C LEU A 320 7.16 3.47 2.05
N LEU A 321 6.49 4.63 2.06
CA LEU A 321 7.06 5.87 2.57
C LEU A 321 7.18 5.83 4.10
N ALA A 322 6.16 5.36 4.80
CA ALA A 322 6.16 5.24 6.26
C ALA A 322 7.35 4.40 6.75
N GLU A 323 7.62 3.25 6.13
CA GLU A 323 8.76 2.40 6.48
C GLU A 323 10.11 3.14 6.31
N ARG A 324 10.25 4.00 5.29
CA ARG A 324 11.48 4.80 5.08
C ARG A 324 11.60 5.91 6.12
N VAL A 325 10.53 6.69 6.32
CA VAL A 325 10.51 7.86 7.20
C VAL A 325 10.66 7.45 8.67
N MET A 326 9.92 6.42 9.09
CA MET A 326 9.91 5.96 10.48
C MET A 326 11.18 5.20 10.85
N ARG A 327 11.76 4.38 9.94
CA ARG A 327 13.08 3.75 10.20
C ARG A 327 14.16 4.78 10.49
N ALA A 328 14.12 5.88 9.76
CA ALA A 328 15.08 6.96 9.90
C ALA A 328 14.92 7.73 11.23
N SER A 329 13.86 7.44 12.00
CA SER A 329 13.61 7.93 13.35
C SER A 329 13.61 6.80 14.40
N GLY A 330 14.13 5.61 14.07
CA GLY A 330 14.26 4.49 15.01
C GLY A 330 12.99 3.64 15.21
N CYS A 331 12.01 3.73 14.31
CA CYS A 331 10.78 2.92 14.36
C CYS A 331 10.59 2.06 13.12
N THR A 332 10.05 0.86 13.30
CA THR A 332 9.82 -0.12 12.26
C THR A 332 8.32 -0.39 12.11
N PRO A 333 7.64 0.25 11.15
CA PRO A 333 6.26 -0.06 10.84
C PRO A 333 6.09 -1.52 10.43
N VAL A 334 5.00 -2.13 10.87
CA VAL A 334 4.70 -3.55 10.63
C VAL A 334 3.41 -3.67 9.83
N SER A 335 3.37 -4.59 8.88
CA SER A 335 2.17 -4.90 8.11
C SER A 335 1.84 -6.38 8.15
N TYR A 336 0.55 -6.68 7.99
CA TYR A 336 0.04 -8.02 7.72
C TYR A 336 -0.84 -7.94 6.46
N PRO A 337 -0.56 -8.72 5.39
CA PRO A 337 0.59 -9.61 5.24
C PRO A 337 1.94 -8.88 5.31
N ARG A 338 2.96 -9.56 5.86
CA ARG A 338 4.29 -8.97 6.06
C ARG A 338 4.97 -8.72 4.72
N LEU A 339 5.42 -7.48 4.50
CA LEU A 339 6.26 -7.16 3.35
C LEU A 339 7.70 -7.63 3.61
N PRO A 340 8.44 -8.05 2.57
CA PRO A 340 9.86 -8.36 2.69
C PRO A 340 10.63 -7.15 3.23
N PRO A 341 11.58 -7.34 4.15
CA PRO A 341 12.43 -6.24 4.60
C PRO A 341 13.21 -5.72 3.39
N ARG A 342 13.12 -4.42 3.14
CA ARG A 342 13.90 -3.79 2.08
C ARG A 342 15.33 -3.67 2.58
N THR A 343 16.22 -4.51 2.04
CA THR A 343 17.65 -4.18 2.00
C THR A 343 17.76 -2.82 1.35
N SER A 344 18.35 -1.84 2.03
CA SER A 344 18.51 -0.47 1.56
C SER A 344 18.85 -0.44 0.06
N THR A 345 17.86 -0.15 -0.78
CA THR A 345 18.08 0.04 -2.21
C THR A 345 18.93 1.29 -2.33
N THR A 346 20.20 1.06 -2.66
CA THR A 346 21.23 1.99 -3.15
C THR A 346 21.08 3.44 -2.69
N SER A 347 21.87 3.77 -1.67
CA SER A 347 22.34 5.11 -1.31
C SER A 347 22.78 5.94 -2.51
#